data_AF-A0A6N3BSV5-F1
#
_entry.id   AF-A0A6N3BSV5-F1
#
_cell.length_a   1.000
_cell.length_b   1.000
_cell.length_c   1.000
_cell.angle_alpha   90.00
_cell.angle_beta   90.00
_cell.angle_gamma   90.00
#
_symmetry.space_group_name_H-M   'P 1'
#
loop_
_entity.id
_entity.type
_entity.pdbx_description
1 polymer ?
#
loop_
_entity_poly.entity_id
_entity_poly.type
_entity_poly.pdbx_seq_one_letter_code
_entity_poly.pdbx_strand_id
1 'polypeptide(L)'
;METYDGTSKSLIGKVYDKSGNAFIDAKLVYKGVDNSYNSTIPPTAAGRYRVVASYSGDDTPHYAAIPKVASLVIKKADKAIVTVNDINNNYGEEYKYSYSLEGVVARDIDTLVSSIVCVTDNNENVGNHKIKAIINEDVAKNYKEVVVVKGKHTITPKAININIDNINTTYGDDEKVLTFSLAVDSTLAYGDTLADLGITLERESGNDVGEYKITGDASNENYDVTFTDGTYTIASKKVQLIIDDKMKVEGEIDPEFTYNIIGLVNGDIFAVELTREPGEKAGKYVINGKVEGANNYNLEIVTGTLTVNAKTALPVKPVDKGTPTGDNVDLNTLIALAGISALLLLIILRKIHSLNK
;
A
#
# COMPACT_ATOMS: atom_id res chain seq x y z
N MET A 1 -31.52 -38.49 51.65
CA MET A 1 -31.79 -37.58 50.51
C MET A 1 -30.64 -36.62 50.49
N GLU A 2 -29.81 -36.68 49.45
CA GLU A 2 -28.55 -35.93 49.39
C GLU A 2 -28.56 -35.00 48.20
N THR A 3 -27.83 -33.89 48.27
CA THR A 3 -27.64 -32.99 47.13
C THR A 3 -26.52 -33.53 46.24
N TYR A 4 -26.64 -33.32 44.94
CA TYR A 4 -25.60 -33.61 43.97
C TYR A 4 -24.31 -32.86 44.33
N ASP A 5 -23.24 -33.62 44.58
CA ASP A 5 -21.90 -33.13 44.92
C ASP A 5 -20.81 -33.77 44.03
N GLY A 6 -21.22 -34.44 42.96
CA GLY A 6 -20.32 -35.15 42.04
C GLY A 6 -19.88 -36.54 42.52
N THR A 7 -20.29 -36.99 43.71
CA THR A 7 -19.97 -38.33 44.25
C THR A 7 -21.14 -39.31 44.05
N SER A 8 -20.83 -40.61 43.95
CA SER A 8 -21.87 -41.64 43.87
C SER A 8 -22.58 -41.80 45.20
N LYS A 9 -23.91 -41.93 45.17
CA LYS A 9 -24.74 -42.07 46.38
C LYS A 9 -25.33 -43.48 46.42
N SER A 10 -25.20 -44.14 47.58
CA SER A 10 -25.63 -45.52 47.78
C SER A 10 -26.57 -45.63 48.97
N LEU A 11 -27.37 -46.69 49.00
CA LEU A 11 -28.01 -47.16 50.22
C LEU A 11 -27.23 -48.37 50.75
N ILE A 12 -27.49 -48.75 52.00
CA ILE A 12 -27.01 -50.00 52.58
C ILE A 12 -28.20 -50.94 52.63
N GLY A 13 -28.10 -52.08 51.95
CA GLY A 13 -29.07 -53.17 52.04
C GLY A 13 -28.49 -54.30 52.87
N LYS A 14 -29.23 -54.76 53.89
CA LYS A 14 -28.84 -55.91 54.71
C LYS A 14 -29.87 -57.03 54.60
N VAL A 15 -29.40 -58.27 54.59
CA VAL A 15 -30.23 -59.48 54.68
C VAL A 15 -30.22 -59.96 56.12
N TYR A 16 -31.39 -60.32 56.63
CA TYR A 16 -31.60 -60.68 58.04
C TYR A 16 -32.06 -62.13 58.16
N ASP A 17 -31.56 -62.83 59.18
CA ASP A 17 -32.01 -64.18 59.52
C ASP A 17 -33.40 -64.15 60.19
N LYS A 18 -33.97 -65.33 60.46
CA LYS A 18 -35.27 -65.48 61.15
C LYS A 18 -35.29 -64.89 62.57
N SER A 19 -34.11 -64.68 63.17
CA SER A 19 -33.93 -64.10 64.49
C SER A 19 -33.75 -62.58 64.44
N GLY A 20 -33.73 -61.98 63.24
CA GLY A 20 -33.57 -60.55 63.03
C GLY A 20 -32.12 -60.05 63.01
N ASN A 21 -31.12 -60.94 62.94
CA ASN A 21 -29.71 -60.56 62.86
C ASN A 21 -29.30 -60.38 61.39
N ALA A 22 -28.61 -59.27 61.09
CA ALA A 22 -28.03 -59.07 59.77
C ALA A 22 -26.83 -60.00 59.56
N PHE A 23 -26.81 -60.76 58.46
CA PHE A 23 -25.75 -61.73 58.20
C PHE A 23 -24.97 -61.50 56.90
N ILE A 24 -25.52 -60.74 55.94
CA ILE A 24 -24.82 -60.35 54.71
C ILE A 24 -25.43 -59.07 54.11
N ASP A 25 -24.65 -58.35 53.30
CA ASP A 25 -25.17 -57.24 52.50
C ASP A 25 -25.95 -57.75 51.29
N ALA A 26 -27.08 -57.10 51.01
CA ALA A 26 -27.92 -57.40 49.86
C ALA A 26 -27.31 -56.82 48.58
N LYS A 27 -27.52 -57.51 47.45
CA LYS A 27 -27.17 -56.97 46.13
C LYS A 27 -28.17 -55.88 45.75
N LEU A 28 -27.67 -54.67 45.51
CA LEU A 28 -28.48 -53.52 45.12
C LEU A 28 -28.45 -53.31 43.62
N VAL A 29 -29.63 -53.07 43.04
CA VAL A 29 -29.80 -52.59 41.66
C VAL A 29 -30.52 -51.25 41.70
N TYR A 30 -29.92 -50.23 41.12
CA TYR A 30 -30.44 -48.88 41.01
C TYR A 30 -31.10 -48.70 39.66
N LYS A 31 -32.38 -48.32 39.67
CA LYS A 31 -33.16 -48.05 38.46
C LYS A 31 -33.65 -46.60 38.46
N GLY A 32 -33.24 -45.79 37.49
CA GLY A 32 -33.77 -44.46 37.28
C GLY A 32 -35.27 -44.52 37.00
N VAL A 33 -36.04 -43.59 37.57
CA VAL A 33 -37.51 -43.57 37.40
C VAL A 33 -37.92 -43.26 35.95
N ASP A 34 -37.04 -42.63 35.20
CA ASP A 34 -37.09 -42.37 33.76
C ASP A 34 -36.54 -43.54 32.90
N ASN A 35 -36.17 -44.67 33.52
CA ASN A 35 -35.46 -45.80 32.91
C ASN A 35 -34.11 -45.45 32.26
N SER A 36 -33.53 -44.27 32.50
CA SER A 36 -32.23 -43.87 31.94
C SER A 36 -31.03 -44.56 32.62
N TYR A 37 -31.29 -45.23 33.76
CA TYR A 37 -30.27 -45.88 34.57
C TYR A 37 -30.77 -47.24 35.06
N ASN A 38 -29.98 -48.30 34.87
CA ASN A 38 -30.24 -49.63 35.43
C ASN A 38 -28.90 -50.32 35.69
N SER A 39 -28.37 -50.17 36.90
CA SER A 39 -27.01 -50.61 37.22
C SER A 39 -26.89 -51.09 38.67
N THR A 40 -25.92 -51.95 38.94
CA THR A 40 -25.49 -52.28 40.30
C THR A 40 -24.50 -51.25 40.85
N ILE A 41 -23.95 -50.38 40.00
CA ILE A 41 -23.11 -49.25 40.42
C ILE A 41 -24.02 -48.17 41.00
N PRO A 42 -23.66 -47.53 42.14
CA PRO A 42 -24.47 -46.45 42.69
C PRO A 42 -24.47 -45.22 41.77
N PRO A 43 -25.63 -44.56 41.56
CA PRO A 43 -25.74 -43.40 40.69
C PRO A 43 -25.02 -42.19 41.27
N THR A 44 -24.52 -41.32 40.39
CA THR A 44 -24.00 -39.99 40.77
C THR A 44 -24.96 -38.87 40.36
N ALA A 45 -25.58 -38.97 39.19
CA ALA A 45 -26.40 -37.89 38.64
C ALA A 45 -27.61 -37.54 39.54
N ALA A 46 -28.06 -36.29 39.49
CA ALA A 46 -29.27 -35.89 40.18
C ALA A 46 -30.48 -36.64 39.58
N GLY A 47 -31.36 -37.12 40.45
CA GLY A 47 -32.47 -37.94 40.00
C GLY A 47 -33.16 -38.68 41.13
N ARG A 48 -34.25 -39.36 40.76
CA ARG A 48 -34.94 -40.32 41.61
C ARG A 48 -34.64 -41.71 41.11
N TYR A 49 -34.22 -42.58 42.02
CA TYR A 49 -33.85 -43.95 41.75
C TYR A 49 -34.68 -44.89 42.61
N ARG A 50 -35.27 -45.89 41.97
CA ARG A 50 -35.79 -47.08 42.63
C ARG A 50 -34.62 -48.01 42.92
N VAL A 51 -34.40 -48.33 44.18
CA VAL A 51 -33.35 -49.26 44.61
C VAL A 51 -34.01 -50.58 44.94
N VAL A 52 -33.64 -51.64 44.20
CA VAL A 52 -34.11 -53.00 44.43
C VAL A 52 -33.01 -53.75 45.16
N ALA A 53 -33.29 -54.14 46.40
CA ALA A 53 -32.42 -55.05 47.15
C ALA A 53 -32.82 -56.50 46.85
N SER A 54 -31.84 -57.30 46.48
CA SER A 54 -32.03 -58.72 46.14
C SER A 54 -30.98 -59.57 46.83
N TYR A 55 -31.36 -60.81 47.12
CA TYR A 55 -30.46 -61.83 47.65
C TYR A 55 -30.82 -63.15 46.97
N SER A 56 -29.82 -63.80 46.36
CA SER A 56 -29.93 -65.12 45.76
C SER A 56 -28.92 -66.03 46.49
N GLY A 57 -29.28 -66.44 47.70
CA GLY A 57 -28.55 -67.49 48.41
C GLY A 57 -28.84 -68.86 47.79
N ASP A 58 -27.90 -69.79 47.94
CA ASP A 58 -28.02 -71.19 47.52
C ASP A 58 -29.07 -71.95 48.38
N ASP A 59 -29.79 -72.87 47.78
CA ASP A 59 -31.03 -73.52 48.24
C ASP A 59 -30.95 -74.20 49.63
N THR A 60 -31.22 -73.48 50.72
CA THR A 60 -31.64 -74.06 52.02
C THR A 60 -32.65 -73.13 52.72
N PRO A 61 -33.60 -73.65 53.53
CA PRO A 61 -35.01 -73.23 53.55
C PRO A 61 -35.21 -71.90 54.27
N HIS A 62 -34.84 -70.82 53.61
CA HIS A 62 -35.02 -69.47 54.09
C HIS A 62 -35.71 -68.71 52.96
N TYR A 63 -37.02 -68.52 53.17
CA TYR A 63 -37.99 -67.79 52.33
C TYR A 63 -37.35 -66.94 51.23
N ALA A 64 -37.72 -67.24 49.98
CA ALA A 64 -37.42 -66.42 48.81
C ALA A 64 -37.59 -64.94 49.18
N ALA A 65 -36.48 -64.23 49.33
CA ALA A 65 -36.47 -62.87 49.82
C ALA A 65 -37.26 -62.01 48.82
N ILE A 66 -38.48 -61.61 49.18
CA ILE A 66 -39.26 -60.68 48.36
C ILE A 66 -38.41 -59.42 48.22
N PRO A 67 -38.05 -59.00 47.00
CA PRO A 67 -37.19 -57.84 46.81
C PRO A 67 -37.80 -56.62 47.49
N LYS A 68 -37.08 -56.04 48.45
CA LYS A 68 -37.51 -54.78 49.05
C LYS A 68 -37.09 -53.63 48.16
N VAL A 69 -38.01 -52.69 47.99
CA VAL A 69 -37.78 -51.49 47.20
C VAL A 69 -37.64 -50.28 48.11
N ALA A 70 -36.61 -49.49 47.85
CA ALA A 70 -36.40 -48.20 48.49
C ALA A 70 -36.29 -47.10 47.42
N SER A 71 -36.42 -45.84 47.83
CA SER A 71 -36.15 -44.70 46.97
C SER A 71 -34.87 -44.01 47.40
N LEU A 72 -33.93 -43.87 46.48
CA LEU A 72 -32.79 -42.96 46.60
C LEU A 72 -33.11 -41.71 45.80
N VAL A 73 -32.96 -40.55 46.41
CA VAL A 73 -33.12 -39.26 45.74
C VAL A 73 -31.87 -38.44 45.92
N ILE A 74 -31.25 -38.12 44.78
CA ILE A 74 -30.14 -37.17 44.65
C ILE A 74 -30.78 -35.87 44.15
N LYS A 75 -30.88 -34.86 45.02
CA LYS A 75 -31.38 -33.54 44.65
C LYS A 75 -30.38 -32.87 43.72
N LYS A 76 -30.88 -32.09 42.77
CA LYS A 76 -30.04 -31.21 41.96
C LYS A 76 -29.25 -30.26 42.86
N ALA A 77 -28.00 -29.98 42.49
CA ALA A 77 -27.26 -28.85 43.03
C ALA A 77 -28.00 -27.54 42.70
N ASP A 78 -27.75 -26.47 43.45
CA ASP A 78 -28.52 -25.23 43.31
C ASP A 78 -28.27 -24.56 41.95
N LYS A 79 -27.40 -23.55 41.91
CA LYS A 79 -27.15 -22.75 40.73
C LYS A 79 -25.69 -22.92 40.30
N ALA A 80 -25.50 -23.25 39.02
CA ALA A 80 -24.21 -23.11 38.36
C ALA A 80 -24.22 -21.82 37.53
N ILE A 81 -23.15 -21.03 37.62
CA ILE A 81 -22.98 -19.80 36.84
C ILE A 81 -21.74 -19.98 35.98
N VAL A 82 -21.90 -19.73 34.68
CA VAL A 82 -20.83 -19.65 33.70
C VAL A 82 -20.72 -18.21 33.25
N THR A 83 -19.60 -17.57 33.56
CA THR A 83 -19.32 -16.20 33.13
C THR A 83 -18.26 -16.22 32.06
N VAL A 84 -18.65 -15.89 30.82
CA VAL A 84 -17.70 -15.73 29.72
C VAL A 84 -16.97 -14.40 29.90
N ASN A 85 -15.65 -14.44 29.88
CA ASN A 85 -14.83 -13.24 30.08
C ASN A 85 -14.80 -12.41 28.79
N ASP A 86 -14.71 -11.09 28.95
CA ASP A 86 -14.48 -10.19 27.83
C ASP A 86 -13.08 -10.40 27.23
N ILE A 87 -12.95 -10.21 25.92
CA ILE A 87 -11.68 -10.27 25.19
C ILE A 87 -11.55 -9.08 24.24
N ASN A 88 -10.32 -8.62 24.02
CA ASN A 88 -10.01 -7.54 23.09
C ASN A 88 -8.81 -7.97 22.24
N ASN A 89 -8.92 -7.87 20.92
CA ASN A 89 -7.87 -8.23 19.97
C ASN A 89 -7.87 -7.25 18.79
N ASN A 90 -6.78 -7.17 18.04
CA ASN A 90 -6.82 -6.52 16.74
C ASN A 90 -7.41 -7.45 15.68
N TYR A 91 -7.92 -6.87 14.60
CA TYR A 91 -8.45 -7.61 13.47
C TYR A 91 -7.41 -8.61 12.91
N GLY A 92 -7.84 -9.85 12.70
CA GLY A 92 -6.99 -10.93 12.18
C GLY A 92 -5.99 -11.54 13.16
N GLU A 93 -5.97 -11.13 14.43
CA GLU A 93 -5.15 -11.78 15.47
C GLU A 93 -5.81 -13.08 15.97
N GLU A 94 -4.98 -14.06 16.34
CA GLU A 94 -5.46 -15.27 17.00
C GLU A 94 -5.89 -14.96 18.43
N TYR A 95 -7.04 -15.51 18.86
CA TYR A 95 -7.59 -15.28 20.18
C TYR A 95 -8.12 -16.56 20.82
N LYS A 96 -8.19 -16.56 22.16
CA LYS A 96 -8.74 -17.67 22.94
C LYS A 96 -9.81 -17.19 23.89
N TYR A 97 -11.00 -17.79 23.79
CA TYR A 97 -12.06 -17.54 24.74
C TYR A 97 -11.72 -18.11 26.12
N SER A 98 -12.17 -17.40 27.16
CA SER A 98 -12.05 -17.86 28.54
C SER A 98 -13.35 -17.63 29.30
N TYR A 99 -13.51 -18.34 30.42
CA TYR A 99 -14.68 -18.24 31.28
C TYR A 99 -14.30 -18.56 32.72
N SER A 100 -15.20 -18.19 33.64
CA SER A 100 -15.15 -18.57 35.05
C SER A 100 -16.42 -19.32 35.43
N LEU A 101 -16.29 -20.20 36.43
CA LEU A 101 -17.38 -21.03 36.94
C LEU A 101 -17.62 -20.73 38.42
N GLU A 102 -18.88 -20.59 38.80
CA GLU A 102 -19.31 -20.47 40.20
C GLU A 102 -20.42 -21.47 40.48
N GLY A 103 -20.39 -22.11 41.65
CA GLY A 103 -21.41 -23.09 42.05
C GLY A 103 -21.38 -24.42 41.29
N VAL A 104 -20.34 -24.68 40.50
CA VAL A 104 -20.13 -25.93 39.75
C VAL A 104 -19.39 -26.94 40.63
N VAL A 105 -19.88 -28.17 40.69
CA VAL A 105 -19.20 -29.23 41.45
C VAL A 105 -17.92 -29.65 40.73
N ALA A 106 -16.89 -30.07 41.49
CA ALA A 106 -15.55 -30.34 40.93
C ALA A 106 -15.54 -31.33 39.76
N ARG A 107 -16.43 -32.33 39.78
CA ARG A 107 -16.57 -33.33 38.70
C ARG A 107 -16.98 -32.74 37.36
N ASP A 108 -17.67 -31.60 37.38
CA ASP A 108 -18.33 -31.03 36.21
C ASP A 108 -17.54 -29.88 35.58
N ILE A 109 -16.47 -29.40 36.24
CA ILE A 109 -15.70 -28.21 35.83
C ILE A 109 -15.24 -28.31 34.37
N ASP A 110 -14.68 -29.45 33.96
CA ASP A 110 -14.13 -29.64 32.63
C ASP A 110 -15.17 -30.03 31.57
N THR A 111 -16.42 -30.27 31.98
CA THR A 111 -17.44 -30.89 31.10
C THR A 111 -18.72 -30.07 30.98
N LEU A 112 -18.97 -29.09 31.87
CA LEU A 112 -20.17 -28.26 31.84
C LEU A 112 -20.22 -27.35 30.61
N VAL A 113 -19.08 -26.77 30.20
CA VAL A 113 -19.00 -25.90 29.02
C VAL A 113 -18.46 -26.71 27.85
N SER A 114 -19.26 -26.84 26.78
CA SER A 114 -18.86 -27.59 25.58
C SER A 114 -18.04 -26.73 24.61
N SER A 115 -18.38 -25.45 24.49
CA SER A 115 -17.68 -24.49 23.63
C SER A 115 -18.08 -23.06 24.01
N ILE A 116 -17.36 -22.07 23.50
CA ILE A 116 -17.79 -20.66 23.48
C ILE A 116 -17.96 -20.25 22.03
N VAL A 117 -19.06 -19.58 21.74
CA VAL A 117 -19.39 -19.09 20.41
C VAL A 117 -19.72 -17.62 20.46
N CYS A 118 -19.51 -16.93 19.34
CA CYS A 118 -20.12 -15.64 19.13
C CYS A 118 -21.58 -15.77 18.77
N VAL A 119 -22.36 -14.77 19.17
CA VAL A 119 -23.82 -14.73 19.01
C VAL A 119 -24.29 -13.65 18.05
N THR A 120 -23.37 -12.88 17.46
CA THR A 120 -23.68 -11.88 16.43
C THR A 120 -23.27 -12.40 15.05
N ASP A 121 -24.12 -12.17 14.04
CA ASP A 121 -23.78 -12.42 12.64
C ASP A 121 -22.62 -11.48 12.25
N ASN A 122 -21.58 -12.01 11.58
CA ASN A 122 -20.33 -11.34 11.18
C ASN A 122 -19.21 -11.37 12.24
N ASN A 123 -18.63 -12.54 12.42
CA ASN A 123 -17.88 -12.90 13.61
C ASN A 123 -16.41 -12.44 13.68
N GLU A 124 -15.92 -11.69 12.69
CA GLU A 124 -14.47 -11.46 12.56
C GLU A 124 -14.10 -10.04 12.11
N ASN A 125 -15.07 -9.16 11.84
CA ASN A 125 -14.79 -7.76 11.52
C ASN A 125 -14.57 -6.91 12.76
N VAL A 126 -14.02 -5.71 12.58
CA VAL A 126 -13.92 -4.71 13.64
C VAL A 126 -15.27 -4.40 14.25
N GLY A 127 -15.29 -4.30 15.57
CA GLY A 127 -16.49 -3.96 16.31
C GLY A 127 -16.62 -4.70 17.64
N ASN A 128 -17.85 -4.67 18.16
CA ASN A 128 -18.21 -5.25 19.45
C ASN A 128 -19.17 -6.42 19.25
N HIS A 129 -18.69 -7.63 19.55
CA HIS A 129 -19.41 -8.87 19.36
C HIS A 129 -19.78 -9.49 20.71
N LYS A 130 -20.96 -10.10 20.79
CA LYS A 130 -21.39 -10.81 22.01
C LYS A 130 -20.92 -12.25 21.92
N ILE A 131 -20.40 -12.78 23.02
CA ILE A 131 -19.95 -14.18 23.12
C ILE A 131 -20.67 -14.90 24.26
N LYS A 132 -20.99 -16.18 24.05
CA LYS A 132 -21.71 -17.01 25.03
C LYS A 132 -21.12 -18.41 25.09
N ALA A 133 -21.19 -19.03 26.27
CA ALA A 133 -20.92 -20.44 26.44
C ALA A 133 -22.07 -21.27 25.87
N ILE A 134 -21.73 -22.40 25.25
CA ILE A 134 -22.64 -23.51 24.97
C ILE A 134 -22.47 -24.51 26.12
N ILE A 135 -23.60 -24.90 26.71
CA ILE A 135 -23.63 -25.73 27.91
C ILE A 135 -23.93 -27.18 27.52
N ASN A 136 -23.21 -28.11 28.13
CA ASN A 136 -23.48 -29.53 28.02
C ASN A 136 -24.73 -29.91 28.82
N GLU A 137 -25.81 -30.27 28.12
CA GLU A 137 -27.10 -30.57 28.73
C GLU A 137 -27.07 -31.79 29.67
N ASP A 138 -26.21 -32.77 29.39
CA ASP A 138 -26.05 -33.97 30.23
C ASP A 138 -25.45 -33.66 31.59
N VAL A 139 -24.65 -32.60 31.68
CA VAL A 139 -24.11 -32.10 32.95
C VAL A 139 -25.10 -31.13 33.59
N ALA A 140 -25.70 -30.23 32.79
CA ALA A 140 -26.64 -29.22 33.24
C ALA A 140 -27.86 -29.80 33.98
N LYS A 141 -28.32 -31.00 33.61
CA LYS A 141 -29.45 -31.66 34.28
C LYS A 141 -29.22 -31.91 35.77
N ASN A 142 -27.97 -31.92 36.25
CA ASN A 142 -27.63 -32.07 37.66
C ASN A 142 -27.84 -30.80 38.50
N TYR A 143 -28.10 -29.66 37.87
CA TYR A 143 -28.33 -28.37 38.51
C TYR A 143 -29.80 -27.96 38.38
N LYS A 144 -30.30 -27.15 39.33
CA LYS A 144 -31.64 -26.55 39.24
C LYS A 144 -31.68 -25.49 38.14
N GLU A 145 -30.61 -24.72 38.02
CA GLU A 145 -30.43 -23.66 37.04
C GLU A 145 -28.96 -23.60 36.61
N VAL A 146 -28.72 -23.43 35.31
CA VAL A 146 -27.42 -23.01 34.77
C VAL A 146 -27.59 -21.64 34.15
N VAL A 147 -26.88 -20.65 34.68
CA VAL A 147 -26.92 -19.27 34.17
C VAL A 147 -25.67 -18.98 33.37
N VAL A 148 -25.87 -18.53 32.13
CA VAL A 148 -24.79 -18.09 31.25
C VAL A 148 -24.77 -16.57 31.22
N VAL A 149 -23.73 -15.99 31.81
CA VAL A 149 -23.40 -14.58 31.67
C VAL A 149 -22.54 -14.44 30.41
N LYS A 150 -23.05 -13.64 29.46
CA LYS A 150 -22.39 -13.39 28.18
C LYS A 150 -21.20 -12.46 28.37
N GLY A 151 -20.15 -12.69 27.60
CA GLY A 151 -19.01 -11.78 27.49
C GLY A 151 -19.10 -10.94 26.22
N LYS A 152 -18.11 -10.07 26.05
CA LYS A 152 -17.92 -9.18 24.92
C LYS A 152 -16.57 -9.45 24.26
N HIS A 153 -16.56 -9.62 22.94
CA HIS A 153 -15.36 -9.62 22.12
C HIS A 153 -15.27 -8.28 21.39
N THR A 154 -14.28 -7.46 21.73
CA THR A 154 -13.97 -6.22 21.01
C THR A 154 -12.86 -6.49 20.00
N ILE A 155 -13.08 -6.19 18.74
CA ILE A 155 -12.08 -6.25 17.68
C ILE A 155 -11.76 -4.82 17.26
N THR A 156 -10.50 -4.41 17.39
CA THR A 156 -9.99 -3.10 16.95
C THR A 156 -9.33 -3.19 15.58
N PRO A 157 -9.34 -2.12 14.77
CA PRO A 157 -8.63 -2.13 13.48
C PRO A 157 -7.17 -2.54 13.63
N LYS A 158 -6.68 -3.32 12.67
CA LYS A 158 -5.27 -3.67 12.61
C LYS A 158 -4.50 -2.51 11.98
N ALA A 159 -3.53 -1.96 12.71
CA ALA A 159 -2.64 -0.93 12.16
C ALA A 159 -1.71 -1.53 11.11
N ILE A 160 -1.65 -0.90 9.94
CA ILE A 160 -0.70 -1.22 8.87
C ILE A 160 -0.15 0.06 8.25
N ASN A 161 1.04 -0.06 7.65
CA ASN A 161 1.69 1.00 6.91
C ASN A 161 1.91 0.58 5.45
N ILE A 162 1.68 1.51 4.54
CA ILE A 162 1.85 1.36 3.10
C ILE A 162 2.95 2.32 2.65
N ASN A 163 3.92 1.80 1.89
CA ASN A 163 4.94 2.62 1.24
C ASN A 163 4.51 2.93 -0.19
N ILE A 164 4.38 4.20 -0.51
CA ILE A 164 4.14 4.65 -1.89
C ILE A 164 5.50 4.72 -2.59
N ASP A 165 5.56 4.15 -3.79
CA ASP A 165 6.82 4.06 -4.52
C ASP A 165 7.20 5.42 -5.11
N ASN A 166 8.50 5.71 -5.12
CA ASN A 166 9.03 6.85 -5.87
C ASN A 166 9.02 6.54 -7.36
N ILE A 167 8.58 7.49 -8.16
CA ILE A 167 8.50 7.37 -9.61
C ILE A 167 9.40 8.41 -10.26
N ASN A 168 10.12 8.01 -11.30
CA ASN A 168 10.98 8.91 -12.06
C ASN A 168 10.56 8.90 -13.52
N THR A 169 10.41 10.07 -14.12
CA THR A 169 10.14 10.25 -15.55
C THR A 169 10.97 11.40 -16.13
N THR A 170 10.94 11.58 -17.46
CA THR A 170 11.55 12.73 -18.12
C THR A 170 10.46 13.68 -18.61
N TYR A 171 10.74 14.98 -18.64
CA TYR A 171 9.81 15.97 -19.14
C TYR A 171 9.27 15.62 -20.55
N GLY A 172 7.95 15.61 -20.68
CA GLY A 172 7.24 15.26 -21.91
C GLY A 172 7.14 13.77 -22.22
N ASP A 173 7.57 12.89 -21.32
CA ASP A 173 7.19 11.47 -21.37
C ASP A 173 5.74 11.28 -20.88
N ASP A 174 5.12 10.17 -21.26
CA ASP A 174 3.78 9.80 -20.77
C ASP A 174 3.76 9.58 -19.25
N GLU A 175 2.61 9.85 -18.63
CA GLU A 175 2.38 9.65 -17.19
C GLU A 175 2.58 8.17 -16.82
N LYS A 176 3.31 7.92 -15.73
CA LYS A 176 3.55 6.58 -15.22
C LYS A 176 2.50 6.18 -14.20
N VAL A 177 2.17 4.88 -14.18
CA VAL A 177 1.27 4.31 -13.17
C VAL A 177 1.92 4.43 -11.79
N LEU A 178 1.17 4.96 -10.83
CA LEU A 178 1.58 5.05 -9.43
C LEU A 178 1.46 3.68 -8.77
N THR A 179 2.44 3.32 -7.94
CA THR A 179 2.49 2.01 -7.28
C THR A 179 2.77 2.16 -5.79
N PHE A 180 2.44 1.12 -5.03
CA PHE A 180 2.64 1.07 -3.59
C PHE A 180 2.91 -0.37 -3.14
N SER A 181 3.44 -0.52 -1.93
CA SER A 181 3.73 -1.81 -1.30
C SER A 181 3.40 -1.80 0.18
N LEU A 182 3.14 -2.97 0.76
CA LEU A 182 3.01 -3.11 2.20
C LEU A 182 4.38 -2.89 2.86
N ALA A 183 4.42 -2.11 3.93
CA ALA A 183 5.65 -1.96 4.70
C ALA A 183 6.09 -3.30 5.31
N VAL A 184 7.41 -3.49 5.47
CA VAL A 184 8.00 -4.77 5.88
C VAL A 184 7.61 -5.21 7.31
N ASP A 185 7.23 -4.26 8.15
CA ASP A 185 6.76 -4.47 9.53
C ASP A 185 5.23 -4.62 9.61
N SER A 186 4.54 -4.49 8.48
CA SER A 186 3.09 -4.61 8.37
C SER A 186 2.69 -5.96 7.81
N THR A 187 1.59 -6.51 8.30
CA THR A 187 1.03 -7.79 7.84
C THR A 187 -0.48 -7.69 7.72
N LEU A 188 -1.04 -8.22 6.64
CA LEU A 188 -2.49 -8.37 6.53
C LEU A 188 -2.96 -9.56 7.36
N ALA A 189 -4.24 -9.56 7.71
CA ALA A 189 -4.93 -10.71 8.28
C ALA A 189 -4.94 -11.88 7.29
N TYR A 190 -5.10 -13.10 7.81
CA TYR A 190 -5.08 -14.30 6.97
C TYR A 190 -6.20 -14.28 5.93
N GLY A 191 -5.82 -14.38 4.65
CA GLY A 191 -6.76 -14.39 3.52
C GLY A 191 -6.99 -13.03 2.87
N ASP A 192 -6.60 -11.93 3.52
CA ASP A 192 -6.75 -10.59 2.98
C ASP A 192 -5.63 -10.23 2.01
N THR A 193 -5.93 -9.32 1.08
CA THR A 193 -5.01 -8.81 0.06
C THR A 193 -4.96 -7.28 0.03
N LEU A 194 -3.95 -6.71 -0.62
CA LEU A 194 -3.84 -5.25 -0.78
C LEU A 194 -5.03 -4.64 -1.54
N ALA A 195 -5.70 -5.42 -2.40
CA ALA A 195 -6.87 -4.96 -3.13
C ALA A 195 -8.07 -4.69 -2.21
N ASP A 196 -8.17 -5.40 -1.08
CA ASP A 196 -9.26 -5.27 -0.11
C ASP A 196 -9.15 -3.97 0.71
N LEU A 197 -8.00 -3.30 0.69
CA LEU A 197 -7.77 -2.05 1.41
C LEU A 197 -8.40 -0.82 0.74
N GLY A 198 -8.79 -0.92 -0.53
CA GLY A 198 -9.40 0.19 -1.26
C GLY A 198 -8.47 1.41 -1.41
N ILE A 199 -7.17 1.18 -1.54
CA ILE A 199 -6.16 2.25 -1.63
C ILE A 199 -6.29 3.01 -2.94
N THR A 200 -6.30 4.35 -2.86
CA THR A 200 -6.17 5.26 -3.99
C THR A 200 -4.94 6.13 -3.85
N LEU A 201 -4.22 6.37 -4.95
CA LEU A 201 -3.05 7.24 -4.97
C LEU A 201 -3.35 8.51 -5.77
N GLU A 202 -2.79 9.63 -5.32
CA GLU A 202 -2.86 10.93 -5.98
C GLU A 202 -1.47 11.57 -6.06
N ARG A 203 -1.16 12.18 -7.19
CA ARG A 203 0.06 12.98 -7.39
C ARG A 203 -0.29 14.46 -7.39
N GLU A 204 0.54 15.26 -6.75
CA GLU A 204 0.47 16.72 -6.84
C GLU A 204 0.53 17.19 -8.31
N SER A 205 -0.32 18.17 -8.64
CA SER A 205 -0.45 18.64 -10.02
C SER A 205 0.80 19.33 -10.53
N GLY A 206 1.20 19.01 -11.77
CA GLY A 206 2.24 19.72 -12.52
C GLY A 206 3.00 18.79 -13.45
N ASN A 207 3.60 19.36 -14.49
CA ASN A 207 4.28 18.60 -15.55
C ASN A 207 5.68 19.14 -15.88
N ASP A 208 6.08 20.25 -15.24
CA ASP A 208 7.40 20.83 -15.40
C ASP A 208 8.45 20.03 -14.62
N VAL A 209 9.73 20.28 -14.91
CA VAL A 209 10.83 19.65 -14.17
C VAL A 209 10.73 19.98 -12.69
N GLY A 210 10.77 18.94 -11.86
CA GLY A 210 10.61 19.09 -10.42
C GLY A 210 10.25 17.78 -9.73
N GLU A 211 9.94 17.90 -8.45
CA GLU A 211 9.45 16.82 -7.61
C GLU A 211 8.02 17.13 -7.19
N TYR A 212 7.15 16.13 -7.33
CA TYR A 212 5.73 16.21 -7.02
C TYR A 212 5.40 15.14 -5.98
N LYS A 213 4.73 15.52 -4.91
CA LYS A 213 4.36 14.58 -3.86
C LYS A 213 3.34 13.56 -4.36
N ILE A 214 3.49 12.30 -3.96
CA ILE A 214 2.48 11.24 -4.15
C ILE A 214 1.92 10.87 -2.78
N THR A 215 0.62 11.04 -2.60
CA THR A 215 -0.11 10.69 -1.37
C THR A 215 -1.08 9.55 -1.62
N GLY A 216 -1.45 8.85 -0.55
CA GLY A 216 -2.42 7.77 -0.57
C GLY A 216 -3.57 8.01 0.38
N ASP A 217 -4.72 7.43 0.06
CA ASP A 217 -5.87 7.34 0.95
C ASP A 217 -6.44 5.91 0.91
N ALA A 218 -7.09 5.50 1.99
CA ALA A 218 -7.75 4.20 2.09
C ALA A 218 -9.01 4.29 2.95
N SER A 219 -10.03 3.54 2.57
CA SER A 219 -11.26 3.41 3.35
C SER A 219 -11.52 1.93 3.65
N ASN A 220 -11.17 1.52 4.87
CA ASN A 220 -11.36 0.16 5.33
C ASN A 220 -11.72 0.14 6.82
N GLU A 221 -12.76 -0.61 7.21
CA GLU A 221 -13.22 -0.68 8.60
C GLU A 221 -12.33 -1.57 9.48
N ASN A 222 -11.62 -2.52 8.86
CA ASN A 222 -10.82 -3.54 9.52
C ASN A 222 -9.35 -3.16 9.71
N TYR A 223 -8.88 -2.16 8.96
CA TYR A 223 -7.49 -1.69 8.99
C TYR A 223 -7.40 -0.20 9.27
N ASP A 224 -6.47 0.17 10.15
CA ASP A 224 -6.02 1.55 10.28
C ASP A 224 -4.78 1.72 9.38
N VAL A 225 -4.99 2.31 8.21
CA VAL A 225 -3.98 2.40 7.15
C VAL A 225 -3.26 3.73 7.25
N THR A 226 -1.95 3.65 7.41
CA THR A 226 -1.05 4.80 7.33
C THR A 226 -0.19 4.71 6.07
N PHE A 227 0.28 5.87 5.59
CA PHE A 227 1.07 5.95 4.37
C PHE A 227 2.41 6.63 4.63
N THR A 228 3.47 6.04 4.07
CA THR A 228 4.70 6.75 3.75
C THR A 228 4.56 7.30 2.34
N ASP A 229 4.51 8.62 2.23
CA ASP A 229 4.37 9.33 0.95
C ASP A 229 5.55 9.03 0.01
N GLY A 230 5.26 9.02 -1.29
CA GLY A 230 6.25 8.88 -2.36
C GLY A 230 6.52 10.21 -3.06
N THR A 231 7.49 10.20 -3.97
CA THR A 231 7.85 11.35 -4.82
C THR A 231 7.83 10.95 -6.28
N TYR A 232 7.17 11.77 -7.10
CA TYR A 232 7.21 11.70 -8.55
C TYR A 232 8.18 12.76 -9.09
N THR A 233 9.32 12.33 -9.62
CA THR A 233 10.37 13.22 -10.12
C THR A 233 10.32 13.31 -11.65
N ILE A 234 10.17 14.53 -12.17
CA ILE A 234 10.27 14.84 -13.60
C ILE A 234 11.65 15.43 -13.85
N ALA A 235 12.52 14.66 -14.50
CA ALA A 235 13.86 15.09 -14.89
C ALA A 235 13.85 15.91 -16.18
N SER A 236 14.82 16.82 -16.33
CA SER A 236 14.95 17.63 -17.54
C SER A 236 15.22 16.78 -18.78
N LYS A 237 14.55 17.10 -19.89
CA LYS A 237 14.80 16.46 -21.19
C LYS A 237 16.05 17.05 -21.84
N LYS A 238 16.89 16.21 -22.45
CA LYS A 238 18.04 16.71 -23.21
C LYS A 238 17.59 17.34 -24.53
N VAL A 239 18.09 18.55 -24.81
CA VAL A 239 17.86 19.26 -26.07
C VAL A 239 19.17 19.86 -26.58
N GLN A 240 19.33 19.89 -27.90
CA GLN A 240 20.49 20.47 -28.54
C GLN A 240 20.10 21.62 -29.47
N LEU A 241 20.72 22.78 -29.30
CA LEU A 241 20.72 23.89 -30.25
C LEU A 241 21.99 23.79 -31.09
N ILE A 242 21.85 23.68 -32.41
CA ILE A 242 22.94 23.62 -33.37
C ILE A 242 22.90 24.88 -34.22
N ILE A 243 23.96 25.69 -34.17
CA ILE A 243 24.08 26.92 -34.94
C ILE A 243 24.88 26.63 -36.21
N ASP A 244 24.37 27.04 -37.36
CA ASP A 244 24.99 26.75 -38.65
C ASP A 244 26.25 27.60 -38.87
N ASP A 245 27.29 26.99 -39.44
CA ASP A 245 28.45 27.72 -39.97
C ASP A 245 28.04 28.60 -41.15
N LYS A 246 28.69 29.76 -41.26
CA LYS A 246 28.44 30.75 -42.31
C LYS A 246 29.74 31.28 -42.90
N MET A 247 29.64 31.92 -44.05
CA MET A 247 30.78 32.54 -44.71
C MET A 247 30.40 33.90 -45.31
N LYS A 248 31.39 34.80 -45.40
CA LYS A 248 31.29 36.05 -46.15
C LYS A 248 32.65 36.45 -46.74
N VAL A 249 32.69 37.42 -47.64
CA VAL A 249 33.95 38.05 -48.08
C VAL A 249 34.21 39.33 -47.27
N GLU A 250 35.48 39.66 -47.04
CA GLU A 250 35.88 40.90 -46.36
C GLU A 250 35.25 42.15 -47.01
N GLY A 251 34.57 42.94 -46.17
CA GLY A 251 33.84 44.14 -46.58
C GLY A 251 32.37 43.90 -46.95
N GLU A 252 31.89 42.66 -46.95
CA GLU A 252 30.46 42.33 -47.06
C GLU A 252 29.77 42.34 -45.70
N ILE A 253 28.46 42.60 -45.71
CA ILE A 253 27.61 42.47 -44.54
C ILE A 253 27.56 41.01 -44.07
N ASP A 254 27.27 40.80 -42.79
CA ASP A 254 27.10 39.45 -42.28
C ASP A 254 25.88 38.77 -42.92
N PRO A 255 25.97 37.47 -43.24
CA PRO A 255 24.81 36.70 -43.68
C PRO A 255 23.82 36.52 -42.52
N GLU A 256 22.59 36.15 -42.84
CA GLU A 256 21.63 35.72 -41.83
C GLU A 256 22.12 34.43 -41.16
N PHE A 257 22.23 34.47 -39.83
CA PHE A 257 22.58 33.31 -39.03
C PHE A 257 21.35 32.41 -38.85
N THR A 258 21.56 31.10 -38.95
CA THR A 258 20.49 30.10 -38.85
C THR A 258 20.86 29.06 -37.81
N TYR A 259 19.86 28.36 -37.28
CA TYR A 259 20.04 27.34 -36.27
C TYR A 259 18.94 26.27 -36.37
N ASN A 260 19.17 25.13 -35.73
CA ASN A 260 18.20 24.06 -35.57
C ASN A 260 18.17 23.59 -34.11
N ILE A 261 16.99 23.21 -33.61
CA ILE A 261 16.82 22.65 -32.27
C ILE A 261 16.31 21.21 -32.39
N ILE A 262 16.96 20.29 -31.68
CA ILE A 262 16.63 18.86 -31.69
C ILE A 262 16.21 18.42 -30.29
N GLY A 263 15.10 17.69 -30.20
CA GLY A 263 14.66 17.02 -28.96
C GLY A 263 13.56 17.74 -28.17
N LEU A 264 13.02 18.86 -28.68
CA LEU A 264 11.90 19.55 -28.06
C LEU A 264 10.65 18.66 -28.00
N VAL A 265 9.91 18.79 -26.91
CA VAL A 265 8.54 18.28 -26.79
C VAL A 265 7.65 19.10 -27.73
N ASN A 266 6.67 18.44 -28.36
CA ASN A 266 5.83 19.07 -29.37
C ASN A 266 5.03 20.24 -28.77
N GLY A 267 5.14 21.41 -29.39
CA GLY A 267 4.48 22.65 -28.95
C GLY A 267 5.39 23.60 -28.16
N ASP A 268 6.53 23.13 -27.67
CA ASP A 268 7.50 23.99 -26.98
C ASP A 268 8.32 24.83 -27.96
N ILE A 269 8.64 26.05 -27.55
CA ILE A 269 9.38 27.03 -28.37
C ILE A 269 10.44 27.68 -27.49
N PHE A 270 11.66 27.79 -28.02
CA PHE A 270 12.73 28.58 -27.42
C PHE A 270 12.89 29.91 -28.14
N ALA A 271 13.16 30.98 -27.38
CA ALA A 271 13.63 32.23 -27.95
C ALA A 271 15.15 32.17 -28.08
N VAL A 272 15.67 32.23 -29.31
CA VAL A 272 17.11 32.14 -29.60
C VAL A 272 17.59 33.45 -30.22
N GLU A 273 18.56 34.08 -29.56
CA GLU A 273 19.28 35.24 -30.08
C GLU A 273 20.68 34.82 -30.49
N LEU A 274 21.02 34.98 -31.77
CA LEU A 274 22.34 34.66 -32.31
C LEU A 274 23.23 35.90 -32.31
N THR A 275 24.45 35.72 -31.81
CA THR A 275 25.48 36.74 -31.80
C THR A 275 26.78 36.15 -32.31
N ARG A 276 27.69 36.99 -32.82
CA ARG A 276 29.02 36.53 -33.20
C ARG A 276 30.11 37.34 -32.54
N GLU A 277 31.30 36.78 -32.51
CA GLU A 277 32.50 37.52 -32.15
C GLU A 277 32.77 38.69 -33.13
N PRO A 278 33.21 39.85 -32.63
CA PRO A 278 33.49 41.02 -33.46
C PRO A 278 34.72 40.84 -34.35
N GLY A 279 34.71 41.45 -35.54
CA GLY A 279 35.85 41.48 -36.46
C GLY A 279 35.43 41.35 -37.93
N GLU A 280 36.23 41.95 -38.81
CA GLU A 280 35.92 42.07 -40.26
C GLU A 280 37.05 41.58 -41.17
N LYS A 281 38.20 41.20 -40.59
CA LYS A 281 39.35 40.71 -41.36
C LYS A 281 39.18 39.24 -41.68
N ALA A 282 39.95 38.77 -42.67
CA ALA A 282 39.96 37.36 -43.02
C ALA A 282 40.29 36.51 -41.77
N GLY A 283 39.45 35.53 -41.46
CA GLY A 283 39.52 34.79 -40.21
C GLY A 283 38.26 33.97 -39.90
N LYS A 284 38.24 33.34 -38.73
CA LYS A 284 37.09 32.60 -38.19
C LYS A 284 36.61 33.28 -36.92
N TYR A 285 35.30 33.45 -36.80
CA TYR A 285 34.63 34.10 -35.69
C TYR A 285 33.51 33.20 -35.18
N VAL A 286 33.44 32.93 -33.88
CA VAL A 286 32.39 32.07 -33.32
C VAL A 286 31.02 32.74 -33.43
N ILE A 287 30.01 31.98 -33.79
CA ILE A 287 28.59 32.33 -33.71
C ILE A 287 28.00 31.58 -32.52
N ASN A 288 27.52 32.33 -31.53
CA ASN A 288 26.95 31.79 -30.29
C ASN A 288 25.45 32.13 -30.20
N GLY A 289 24.75 31.42 -29.33
CA GLY A 289 23.31 31.58 -29.10
C GLY A 289 23.00 31.83 -27.63
N LYS A 290 22.14 32.80 -27.35
CA LYS A 290 21.48 32.95 -26.07
C LYS A 290 20.07 32.37 -26.18
N VAL A 291 19.69 31.53 -25.22
CA VAL A 291 18.39 30.84 -25.23
C VAL A 291 17.59 31.19 -23.99
N GLU A 292 16.31 31.54 -24.19
CA GLU A 292 15.32 31.71 -23.12
C GLU A 292 14.17 30.71 -23.30
N GLY A 293 13.57 30.27 -22.18
CA GLY A 293 12.46 29.30 -22.18
C GLY A 293 12.85 27.82 -22.01
N ALA A 294 14.13 27.51 -21.76
CA ALA A 294 14.62 26.13 -21.63
C ALA A 294 14.48 25.51 -20.23
N ASN A 295 13.56 25.98 -19.38
CA ASN A 295 13.48 25.62 -17.96
C ASN A 295 13.31 24.10 -17.71
N ASN A 296 12.62 23.42 -18.62
CA ASN A 296 12.35 21.98 -18.54
C ASN A 296 13.40 21.10 -19.24
N TYR A 297 14.47 21.73 -19.73
CA TYR A 297 15.42 21.10 -20.63
C TYR A 297 16.85 21.25 -20.12
N ASN A 298 17.63 20.19 -20.30
CA ASN A 298 19.08 20.26 -20.21
C ASN A 298 19.61 20.61 -21.61
N LEU A 299 19.84 21.91 -21.83
CA LEU A 299 20.21 22.47 -23.13
C LEU A 299 21.72 22.37 -23.38
N GLU A 300 22.08 21.79 -24.51
CA GLU A 300 23.42 21.81 -25.09
C GLU A 300 23.46 22.78 -26.28
N ILE A 301 24.40 23.72 -26.29
CA ILE A 301 24.58 24.66 -27.41
C ILE A 301 25.85 24.28 -28.17
N VAL A 302 25.69 23.94 -29.45
CA VAL A 302 26.77 23.75 -30.41
C VAL A 302 26.91 25.03 -31.22
N THR A 303 27.99 25.77 -30.96
CA THR A 303 28.28 27.04 -31.63
C THR A 303 28.64 26.85 -33.10
N GLY A 304 28.26 27.80 -33.94
CA GLY A 304 28.69 27.87 -35.33
C GLY A 304 29.93 28.75 -35.50
N THR A 305 30.41 28.87 -36.74
CA THR A 305 31.57 29.68 -37.13
C THR A 305 31.24 30.53 -38.35
N LEU A 306 31.46 31.84 -38.27
CA LEU A 306 31.53 32.72 -39.43
C LEU A 306 32.96 32.73 -39.96
N THR A 307 33.16 32.25 -41.19
CA THR A 307 34.44 32.37 -41.91
C THR A 307 34.42 33.58 -42.82
N VAL A 308 35.28 34.56 -42.54
CA VAL A 308 35.50 35.72 -43.41
C VAL A 308 36.65 35.40 -44.37
N ASN A 309 36.35 35.35 -45.65
CA ASN A 309 37.34 35.13 -46.70
C ASN A 309 38.01 36.45 -47.09
N ALA A 310 39.33 36.42 -47.31
CA ALA A 310 40.05 37.59 -47.80
C ALA A 310 39.48 38.05 -49.14
N LYS A 311 39.35 39.37 -49.32
CA LYS A 311 38.98 39.94 -50.61
C LYS A 311 40.09 39.66 -51.61
N THR A 312 39.82 38.87 -52.65
CA THR A 312 40.79 38.64 -53.73
C THR A 312 41.14 39.98 -54.37
N ALA A 313 42.42 40.36 -54.31
CA ALA A 313 42.92 41.48 -55.08
C ALA A 313 42.68 41.20 -56.57
N LEU A 314 42.07 42.16 -57.28
CA LEU A 314 42.02 42.09 -58.74
C LEU A 314 43.47 41.99 -59.25
N PRO A 315 43.75 41.15 -60.26
CA PRO A 315 45.08 41.08 -60.83
C PRO A 315 45.45 42.48 -61.33
N VAL A 316 46.45 43.09 -60.70
CA VAL A 316 47.03 44.33 -61.20
C VAL A 316 47.75 43.94 -62.49
N LYS A 317 47.14 44.23 -63.64
CA LYS A 317 47.86 44.15 -64.91
C LYS A 317 48.95 45.23 -64.84
N PRO A 318 50.24 44.91 -64.96
CA PRO A 318 51.27 45.94 -65.01
C PRO A 318 50.95 46.87 -66.18
N VAL A 319 50.67 48.14 -65.88
CA VAL A 319 50.74 49.17 -66.91
C VAL A 319 52.21 49.46 -67.08
N ASP A 320 52.74 49.15 -68.26
CA ASP A 320 54.11 49.45 -68.62
C ASP A 320 54.35 50.95 -68.42
N LYS A 321 55.45 51.31 -67.74
CA LYS A 321 55.92 52.69 -67.67
C LYS A 321 56.55 53.05 -69.01
N GLY A 322 55.73 53.08 -70.05
CA GLY A 322 56.06 53.78 -71.28
C GLY A 322 56.28 55.25 -70.95
N THR A 323 57.45 55.77 -71.30
CA THR A 323 57.77 57.19 -71.31
C THR A 323 56.61 58.03 -71.89
N PRO A 324 56.25 59.18 -71.28
CA PRO A 324 55.22 60.03 -71.85
C PRO A 324 55.76 60.70 -73.12
N THR A 325 55.44 60.13 -74.28
CA THR A 325 55.18 60.94 -75.47
C THR A 325 53.68 61.18 -75.49
N GLY A 326 53.27 62.45 -75.44
CA GLY A 326 51.88 62.85 -75.28
C GLY A 326 50.96 62.19 -76.31
N ASP A 327 49.87 61.59 -75.81
CA ASP A 327 48.49 61.95 -76.18
C ASP A 327 47.52 60.83 -75.73
N ASN A 328 46.38 61.27 -75.19
CA ASN A 328 45.17 60.52 -74.81
C ASN A 328 45.26 59.49 -73.66
N VAL A 329 44.90 59.97 -72.46
CA VAL A 329 44.33 59.12 -71.41
C VAL A 329 42.89 58.78 -71.80
N ASP A 330 42.62 57.51 -72.09
CA ASP A 330 41.25 57.01 -72.28
C ASP A 330 40.47 57.09 -70.96
N LEU A 331 39.57 58.07 -70.87
CA LEU A 331 38.75 58.36 -69.68
C LEU A 331 37.86 57.18 -69.26
N ASN A 332 37.52 56.26 -70.18
CA ASN A 332 36.68 55.11 -69.85
C ASN A 332 37.37 54.13 -68.90
N THR A 333 38.71 54.07 -68.95
CA THR A 333 39.51 53.17 -68.10
C THR A 333 39.64 53.66 -66.66
N LEU A 334 39.51 54.98 -66.43
CA LEU A 334 39.67 55.56 -65.09
C LEU A 334 38.36 55.49 -64.26
N ILE A 335 37.21 55.47 -64.94
CA ILE A 335 35.87 55.35 -64.32
C ILE A 335 35.66 53.95 -63.71
N ALA A 336 36.34 52.93 -64.23
CA ALA A 336 36.27 51.57 -63.70
C ALA A 336 37.19 51.32 -62.49
N LEU A 337 38.24 52.14 -62.30
CA LEU A 337 39.30 51.87 -61.32
C LEU A 337 39.12 52.57 -59.97
N ALA A 338 38.35 53.66 -59.93
CA ALA A 338 37.93 54.30 -58.70
C ALA A 338 36.41 54.45 -58.80
N GLY A 339 35.66 53.74 -57.94
CA GLY A 339 34.19 53.78 -57.87
C GLY A 339 33.63 55.14 -57.45
N ILE A 340 34.01 56.19 -58.18
CA ILE A 340 33.64 57.57 -57.95
C ILE A 340 32.32 57.80 -58.71
N SER A 341 31.28 58.18 -57.97
CA SER A 341 30.00 58.61 -58.54
C SER A 341 30.23 59.68 -59.62
N ALA A 342 29.51 59.58 -60.74
CA ALA A 342 29.58 60.51 -61.87
C ALA A 342 29.40 61.99 -61.47
N LEU A 343 28.74 62.25 -60.33
CA LEU A 343 28.55 63.59 -59.80
C LEU A 343 29.86 64.23 -59.27
N LEU A 344 30.74 63.42 -58.66
CA LEU A 344 32.04 63.89 -58.14
C LEU A 344 33.04 64.13 -59.28
N LEU A 345 32.93 63.36 -60.37
CA LEU A 345 33.73 63.53 -61.58
C LEU A 345 33.42 64.87 -62.29
N LEU A 346 32.14 65.27 -62.34
CA LEU A 346 31.72 66.54 -62.92
C LEU A 346 32.24 67.76 -62.13
N ILE A 347 32.34 67.62 -60.81
CA ILE A 347 32.88 68.66 -59.91
C ILE A 347 34.38 68.85 -60.16
N ILE A 348 35.14 67.77 -60.34
CA ILE A 348 36.58 67.82 -60.64
C ILE A 348 36.82 68.45 -62.01
N LEU A 349 36.04 68.07 -63.04
CA LEU A 349 36.15 68.63 -64.38
C LEU A 349 35.86 70.14 -64.43
N ARG A 350 34.83 70.63 -63.71
CA ARG A 350 34.57 72.09 -63.60
C ARG A 350 35.70 72.84 -62.91
N LYS A 351 36.34 72.23 -61.91
CA LYS A 351 37.43 72.86 -61.16
C LYS A 351 38.72 72.95 -61.96
N ILE A 352 39.01 71.94 -62.79
CA ILE A 352 40.14 71.98 -63.73
C ILE A 352 39.91 73.03 -64.83
N HIS A 353 38.67 73.18 -65.33
CA HIS A 353 38.36 74.17 -66.36
C HIS A 353 38.41 75.63 -65.85
N SER A 354 38.13 75.86 -64.56
CA SER A 354 38.26 77.19 -63.94
C SER A 354 39.70 77.56 -63.56
N LEU A 355 40.63 76.60 -63.50
CA LEU A 355 42.04 76.84 -63.21
C LEU A 355 42.87 77.13 -64.48
N ASN A 356 42.29 76.88 -65.66
CA ASN A 356 42.92 77.10 -66.97
C ASN A 356 42.36 78.32 -67.73
N LYS A 357 41.72 79.27 -67.04
CA LYS A 357 41.23 80.54 -67.61
C LYS A 357 41.86 81.75 -66.96
#